data_AF-A0A3D1B976-F1
#
_entry.id   AF-A0A3D1B976-F1
#
_cell.length_a   1.000
_cell.length_b   1.000
_cell.length_c   1.000
_cell.angle_alpha   90.00
_cell.angle_beta   90.00
_cell.angle_gamma   90.00
#
_symmetry.space_group_name_H-M   'P 1'
#
loop_
_entity.id
_entity.type
_entity.pdbx_description
1 polymer ?
#
loop_
_entity_poly.entity_id
_entity_poly.type
_entity_poly.pdbx_seq_one_letter_code
_entity_poly.pdbx_strand_id
1 'polypeptide(L)' 'AAQLNGKVFHAGTALADGAVTTAGGRVLCATALGETVSAAQQNAYALAARIEWDGHFYRHDIGYRAIAREQGES' A
#
# COMPACT_ATOMS: atom_id res chain seq x y z
N ALA A 1 -8.31 -18.12 -4.12
CA ALA A 1 -7.74 -17.19 -3.13
C ALA A 1 -8.63 -15.95 -3.08
N ALA A 2 -9.10 -15.53 -1.92
CA ALA A 2 -9.90 -14.30 -1.79
C ALA A 2 -9.08 -13.12 -2.33
N GLN A 3 -9.63 -12.43 -3.32
CA GLN A 3 -9.04 -11.23 -3.91
C GLN A 3 -9.10 -10.13 -2.83
N LEU A 4 -7.95 -9.65 -2.37
CA LEU A 4 -7.90 -8.53 -1.42
C LEU A 4 -8.51 -7.30 -2.09
N ASN A 5 -9.40 -6.59 -1.39
CA ASN A 5 -10.02 -5.36 -1.90
C ASN A 5 -8.98 -4.23 -1.98
N GLY A 6 -8.51 -3.93 -3.19
CA GLY A 6 -7.58 -2.84 -3.44
C GLY A 6 -6.95 -2.89 -4.82
N LYS A 7 -6.09 -1.91 -5.11
CA LYS A 7 -5.38 -1.74 -6.36
C LYS A 7 -3.92 -1.43 -6.09
N VAL A 8 -3.02 -2.09 -6.79
CA VAL A 8 -1.60 -1.74 -6.85
C VAL A 8 -1.36 -0.93 -8.11
N PHE A 9 -0.77 0.26 -7.94
CA PHE A 9 -0.33 1.11 -9.04
C PHE A 9 1.18 1.02 -9.20
N HIS A 10 1.63 0.84 -10.43
CA HIS A 10 3.03 0.89 -10.80
C HIS A 10 3.51 2.35 -10.82
N ALA A 11 4.68 2.59 -10.21
CA ALA A 11 5.42 3.84 -10.33
C ALA A 11 6.78 3.56 -11.00
N GLY A 12 7.88 3.48 -10.23
CA GLY A 12 9.21 3.12 -10.72
C GLY A 12 9.35 1.61 -10.89
N THR A 13 8.70 1.04 -11.92
CA THR A 13 8.86 -0.36 -12.32
C THR A 13 9.15 -0.47 -13.81
N ALA A 14 9.86 -1.52 -14.20
CA ALA A 14 10.07 -1.90 -15.60
C ALA A 14 9.68 -3.36 -15.83
N LEU A 15 9.44 -3.73 -17.09
CA LEU A 15 9.33 -5.13 -17.51
C LEU A 15 10.67 -5.54 -18.13
N ALA A 16 11.38 -6.46 -17.51
CA ALA A 16 12.65 -7.01 -17.98
C ALA A 16 12.57 -8.53 -17.97
N ASP A 17 12.88 -9.16 -19.10
CA ASP A 17 12.86 -10.63 -19.25
C ASP A 17 11.56 -11.30 -18.80
N GLY A 18 10.42 -10.61 -19.01
CA GLY A 18 9.09 -11.09 -18.61
C GLY A 18 8.79 -10.94 -17.11
N ALA A 19 9.70 -10.39 -16.32
CA ALA A 19 9.52 -10.10 -14.90
C ALA A 19 9.39 -8.59 -14.64
N VAL A 20 8.59 -8.23 -13.64
CA VAL A 20 8.50 -6.84 -13.16
C VAL A 20 9.69 -6.58 -12.23
N THR A 21 10.48 -5.55 -12.54
CA THR A 21 11.66 -5.13 -11.75
C THR A 21 11.49 -3.71 -11.22
N THR A 22 12.26 -3.35 -10.19
CA THR A 22 12.30 -1.99 -9.66
C THR A 22 13.09 -1.08 -10.61
N ALA A 23 12.61 0.16 -10.82
CA ALA A 23 13.17 1.11 -11.78
C ALA A 23 13.05 2.57 -11.29
N GLY A 24 13.13 2.80 -9.98
CA GLY A 24 13.07 4.13 -9.38
C GLY A 24 12.96 4.11 -7.87
N GLY A 25 13.01 5.29 -7.24
CA GLY A 25 12.97 5.41 -5.77
C GLY A 25 11.60 5.06 -5.16
N ARG A 26 10.49 5.40 -5.83
CA ARG A 26 9.13 4.95 -5.46
C ARG A 26 8.67 3.91 -6.46
N VAL A 27 8.44 2.68 -6.01
CA VAL A 27 8.23 1.53 -6.91
C VAL A 27 6.74 1.24 -7.14
N LEU A 28 5.98 1.05 -6.06
CA LEU A 28 4.56 0.71 -6.11
C LEU A 28 3.76 1.60 -5.16
N CYS A 29 2.46 1.73 -5.42
CA CYS A 29 1.49 2.32 -4.50
C CYS A 29 0.33 1.33 -4.29
N ALA A 30 0.19 0.81 -3.07
CA ALA A 30 -0.93 -0.03 -2.67
C ALA A 30 -2.06 0.87 -2.14
N THR A 31 -3.20 0.82 -2.81
CA THR A 31 -4.38 1.63 -2.49
C THR A 31 -5.55 0.72 -2.18
N ALA A 32 -6.27 1.00 -1.11
CA ALA A 32 -7.50 0.29 -0.77
C ALA A 32 -8.60 1.26 -0.36
N LEU A 33 -9.84 0.80 -0.49
CA LEU A 33 -11.02 1.47 0.03
C LEU A 33 -11.44 0.81 1.36
N GLY A 34 -12.13 1.60 2.18
CA GLY A 34 -12.77 1.16 3.41
C GLY A 34 -13.86 2.16 3.78
N GLU A 35 -14.82 1.75 4.60
CA GLU A 35 -15.89 2.63 5.08
C GLU A 35 -15.36 3.73 6.02
N THR A 36 -14.20 3.49 6.63
CA THR A 36 -13.47 4.44 7.47
C THR A 36 -12.02 4.57 7.00
N VAL A 37 -11.33 5.63 7.41
CA VAL A 37 -9.91 5.83 7.11
C VAL A 37 -9.07 4.72 7.75
N SER A 38 -9.43 4.30 8.97
CA SER A 38 -8.77 3.17 9.64
C SER A 38 -8.91 1.87 8.84
N ALA A 39 -10.12 1.55 8.35
CA ALA A 39 -10.35 0.37 7.53
C ALA A 39 -9.61 0.44 6.19
N ALA A 40 -9.62 1.60 5.53
CA ALA A 40 -8.89 1.80 4.27
C ALA A 40 -7.37 1.62 4.46
N GLN A 41 -6.82 2.15 5.56
CA GLN A 41 -5.41 1.99 5.92
C GLN A 41 -5.04 0.51 6.14
N GLN A 42 -5.82 -0.22 6.94
CA GLN A 42 -5.59 -1.64 7.21
C GLN A 42 -5.62 -2.48 5.92
N ASN A 43 -6.61 -2.22 5.05
CA ASN A 43 -6.71 -2.90 3.76
C ASN A 43 -5.51 -2.59 2.84
N ALA A 44 -5.04 -1.35 2.81
CA ALA A 44 -3.88 -0.94 2.01
C ALA A 44 -2.59 -1.63 2.51
N TYR A 45 -2.38 -1.73 3.83
CA TYR A 45 -1.24 -2.45 4.39
C TYR A 45 -1.33 -3.96 4.21
N ALA A 46 -2.52 -4.55 4.31
CA ALA A 46 -2.72 -5.97 4.01
C ALA A 46 -2.39 -6.29 2.54
N LEU A 47 -2.69 -5.37 1.61
CA LEU A 47 -2.30 -5.47 0.21
C LEU A 47 -0.79 -5.31 0.02
N ALA A 48 -0.17 -4.31 0.65
CA ALA A 48 1.27 -4.07 0.57
C ALA A 48 2.08 -5.25 1.12
N ALA A 49 1.65 -5.86 2.21
CA ALA A 49 2.30 -7.01 2.85
C ALA A 49 2.30 -8.30 1.99
N ARG A 50 1.62 -8.31 0.83
CA ARG A 50 1.68 -9.43 -0.13
C ARG A 50 2.79 -9.27 -1.15
N ILE A 51 3.51 -8.16 -1.14
CA ILE A 51 4.52 -7.82 -2.15
C ILE A 51 5.86 -7.68 -1.44
N GLU A 52 6.80 -8.54 -1.80
CA GLU A 52 8.10 -8.61 -1.14
C GLU A 52 9.23 -8.67 -2.16
N TRP A 53 10.31 -7.96 -1.88
CA TRP A 53 11.62 -8.09 -2.51
C TRP A 53 12.70 -7.58 -1.57
N ASP A 54 13.97 -7.83 -1.87
CA ASP A 54 15.06 -7.36 -1.02
C ASP A 54 15.13 -5.83 -0.94
N GLY A 55 15.28 -5.29 0.27
CA GLY A 55 15.35 -3.84 0.50
C GLY A 55 14.03 -3.08 0.30
N HIS A 56 12.88 -3.74 0.11
CA HIS A 56 11.59 -3.06 0.10
C HIS A 56 11.26 -2.48 1.49
N PHE A 57 10.67 -1.29 1.53
CA PHE A 57 10.17 -0.68 2.76
C PHE A 57 9.02 0.26 2.45
N TYR A 58 8.17 0.48 3.44
CA TYR A 58 7.11 1.47 3.42
C TYR A 58 6.83 1.94 4.85
N ARG A 59 6.18 3.09 4.98
CA ARG A 59 5.77 3.64 6.27
C ARG A 59 4.55 2.91 6.81
N HIS A 60 4.46 2.78 8.13
CA HIS A 60 3.32 2.15 8.83
C HIS A 60 2.32 3.15 9.44
N ASP A 61 2.52 4.45 9.23
CA ASP A 61 1.72 5.53 9.82
C ASP A 61 0.94 6.38 8.79
N ILE A 62 0.82 5.93 7.54
CA ILE A 62 0.08 6.63 6.49
C ILE A 62 -1.39 6.85 6.90
N GLY A 63 -1.77 8.10 7.14
CA GLY A 63 -3.14 8.47 7.54
C GLY A 63 -3.37 8.58 9.05
N TYR A 64 -2.35 8.41 9.90
CA TYR A 64 -2.52 8.38 11.37
C TYR A 64 -3.27 9.61 11.94
N ARG A 65 -3.03 10.81 11.41
CA ARG A 65 -3.73 12.04 11.85
C ARG A 65 -5.22 12.04 11.51
N ALA A 66 -5.58 11.44 10.38
CA ALA A 66 -6.98 11.33 9.98
C ALA A 66 -7.71 10.27 10.83
N ILE A 67 -7.01 9.20 11.19
CA ILE A 67 -7.51 8.17 12.12
C ILE A 67 -7.73 8.75 13.52
N ALA A 68 -6.78 9.53 14.05
CA ALA A 68 -6.97 10.19 15.35
C ALA A 68 -8.23 11.07 15.37
N ARG A 69 -8.45 11.86 14.30
CA ARG A 69 -9.68 12.67 14.14
C ARG A 69 -10.94 11.83 14.03
N GLU A 70 -10.90 10.72 13.28
CA GLU A 70 -12.00 9.77 13.16
C GLU A 70 -12.39 9.16 14.51
N GLN A 71 -11.40 8.92 15.37
CA GLN A 71 -11.58 8.36 16.72
C GLN A 71 -12.00 9.39 17.77
N GLY A 72 -12.09 10.68 17.41
CA GLY A 72 -12.40 11.76 18.35
C GLY A 72 -11.24 12.12 19.28
N GLU A 73 -10.02 11.71 18.96
CA GLU A 73 -8.80 12.11 19.65
C GLU A 73 -8.35 13.46 19.05
N SER A 74 -8.65 14.57 19.72
CA SER A 74 -8.25 15.92 19.31
C SER A 74 -7.80 16.76 20.51
#